data_AF-N1PDS8-F1
#
_entry.id   AF-N1PDS8-F1
#
_cell.length_a   1.000
_cell.length_b   1.000
_cell.length_c   1.000
_cell.angle_alpha   90.00
_cell.angle_beta   90.00
_cell.angle_gamma   90.00
#
_symmetry.space_group_name_H-M   'P 1'
#
loop_
_entity.id
_entity.type
_entity.pdbx_description
1 polymer ?
#
loop_
_entity_poly.entity_id
_entity_poly.type
_entity_poly.pdbx_seq_one_letter_code
_entity_poly.pdbx_strand_id
1 'polypeptide(L)'
;MIICWLKPRRTLKDSLLLRQQQFHAQLRQQKSPLLTMPGELRNEIYRHVLLDTGRTSAVQYDSTGFTRPALLNACKMIRFEALKMFYLENKFETTVNKYNPSTMLRWYTHFDRLNIDAVEDCTVDDTQPSWANLVEWLRLYHACLVMNAPKCPDILCGLFRMSTTREIIIGGMVSTVEIMRKEPWKKVHKVLALWRAAFARQDDRWTADGS
;
A
#
# COMPACT_ATOMS: atom_id res chain seq x y z
N MET A 1 -2.15 -11.66 12.65
CA MET A 1 -1.17 -10.67 13.17
C MET A 1 0.09 -10.82 12.33
N ILE A 2 0.22 -10.05 11.24
CA ILE A 2 1.28 -10.21 10.23
C ILE A 2 2.50 -9.40 10.69
N ILE A 3 3.52 -10.06 11.22
CA ILE A 3 4.81 -9.45 11.55
C ILE A 3 5.71 -9.62 10.32
N CYS A 4 5.59 -8.69 9.38
CA CYS A 4 6.61 -8.52 8.36
C CYS A 4 7.77 -7.79 9.03
N TRP A 5 8.91 -8.46 9.14
CA TRP A 5 10.08 -7.95 9.86
C TRP A 5 10.50 -6.57 9.33
N LEU A 6 10.58 -5.61 10.25
CA LEU A 6 11.05 -4.24 10.04
C LEU A 6 12.36 -4.24 9.25
N LYS A 7 12.35 -3.61 8.07
CA LYS A 7 13.59 -3.26 7.35
C LYS A 7 14.49 -2.41 8.28
N PRO A 8 15.82 -2.61 8.29
CA PRO A 8 16.72 -1.81 9.11
C PRO A 8 16.67 -0.34 8.67
N ARG A 9 16.31 0.56 9.59
CA ARG A 9 16.35 2.01 9.37
C ARG A 9 17.80 2.45 9.16
N ARG A 10 18.13 2.95 7.96
CA ARG A 10 19.40 3.65 7.72
C ARG A 10 19.42 4.94 8.52
N THR A 11 20.40 5.09 9.42
CA THR A 11 20.55 6.28 10.27
C THR A 11 21.17 7.43 9.47
N LEU A 12 20.32 8.39 9.08
CA LEU A 12 20.65 9.63 8.36
C LEU A 12 20.81 10.84 9.33
N LYS A 13 21.34 10.64 10.54
CA LYS A 13 21.31 11.67 11.60
C LYS A 13 22.01 12.98 11.21
N ASP A 14 23.16 12.91 10.56
CA ASP A 14 23.98 14.10 10.27
C ASP A 14 23.42 14.94 9.11
N SER A 15 22.82 14.29 8.11
CA SER A 15 22.16 14.95 6.98
C SER A 15 20.85 15.64 7.37
N LEU A 16 20.17 15.13 8.39
CA LEU A 16 18.92 15.68 8.93
C LEU A 16 19.17 16.96 9.72
N LEU A 17 20.20 16.97 10.56
CA LEU A 17 20.62 18.14 11.32
C LEU A 17 21.03 19.31 10.41
N LEU A 18 21.80 19.03 9.36
CA LEU A 18 22.22 20.06 8.41
C LEU A 18 21.04 20.67 7.64
N ARG A 19 20.08 19.82 7.19
CA ARG A 19 18.84 20.30 6.57
C ARG A 19 17.99 21.11 7.53
N GLN A 20 17.93 20.73 8.80
CA GLN A 20 17.15 21.43 9.82
C GLN A 20 17.73 22.83 10.11
N GLN A 21 19.05 22.97 10.14
CA GLN A 21 19.70 24.28 10.30
C GLN A 21 19.51 25.18 9.07
N GLN A 22 19.62 24.63 7.85
CA GLN A 22 19.34 25.36 6.61
C GLN A 22 17.86 25.80 6.53
N PHE A 23 16.96 24.99 7.08
CA PHE A 23 15.53 25.29 7.17
C PHE A 23 15.24 26.52 8.05
N HIS A 24 15.87 26.61 9.23
CA HIS A 24 15.72 27.77 10.12
C HIS A 24 16.30 29.07 9.54
N ALA A 25 17.35 28.98 8.73
CA ALA A 25 17.89 30.14 8.02
C ALA A 25 16.93 30.67 6.94
N GLN A 26 16.23 29.78 6.21
CA GLN A 26 15.24 30.18 5.21
C GLN A 26 13.98 30.80 5.82
N LEU A 27 13.55 30.35 7.00
CA LEU A 27 12.39 30.94 7.71
C LEU A 27 12.56 32.44 8.00
N ARG A 28 13.80 32.89 8.26
CA ARG A 28 14.09 34.31 8.57
C ARG A 28 13.92 35.27 7.40
N GLN A 29 13.85 34.77 6.16
CA GLN A 29 13.66 35.60 4.95
C GLN A 29 12.27 35.45 4.32
N GLN A 30 11.37 34.65 4.91
CA GLN A 30 10.04 34.41 4.36
C GLN A 30 9.08 35.56 4.67
N LYS A 31 8.51 36.16 3.62
CA LYS A 31 7.48 37.20 3.71
C LYS A 31 6.04 36.65 3.79
N SER A 32 5.87 35.33 3.71
CA SER A 32 4.53 34.71 3.76
C SER A 32 4.03 34.65 5.20
N PRO A 33 2.83 35.21 5.51
CA PRO A 33 2.25 35.15 6.85
C PRO A 33 2.08 33.72 7.38
N LEU A 34 1.77 32.77 6.48
CA LEU A 34 1.62 31.35 6.83
C LEU A 34 2.95 30.76 7.33
N LEU A 35 4.07 31.18 6.75
CA LEU A 35 5.40 30.63 7.01
C LEU A 35 6.09 31.29 8.21
N THR A 36 5.60 32.45 8.65
CA THR A 36 6.07 33.13 9.87
C THR A 36 5.41 32.61 11.15
N MET A 37 4.33 31.83 11.05
CA MET A 37 3.67 31.25 12.22
C MET A 37 4.52 30.14 12.86
N PRO A 38 4.33 29.83 14.16
CA PRO A 38 4.88 28.63 14.80
C PRO A 38 4.53 27.34 14.04
N GLY A 39 5.42 26.35 14.10
CA GLY A 39 5.26 25.09 13.40
C GLY A 39 4.00 24.33 13.82
N GLU A 40 3.60 24.42 15.08
CA GLU A 40 2.38 23.78 15.58
C GLU A 40 1.13 24.31 14.88
N LEU A 41 1.02 25.64 14.76
CA LEU A 41 -0.12 26.28 14.08
C LEU A 41 -0.13 25.98 12.58
N ARG A 42 1.05 25.90 11.94
CA ARG A 42 1.15 25.45 10.54
C ARG A 42 0.65 24.02 10.38
N ASN A 43 1.04 23.12 11.28
CA ASN A 43 0.62 21.71 11.24
C ASN A 43 -0.92 21.59 11.38
N GLU A 44 -1.54 22.34 12.27
CA GLU A 44 -3.01 22.36 12.41
C GLU A 44 -3.68 22.82 11.10
N ILE A 45 -3.19 23.90 10.49
CA ILE A 45 -3.71 24.37 9.20
C ILE A 45 -3.49 23.32 8.10
N TYR A 46 -2.33 22.67 8.08
CA TYR A 46 -2.05 21.61 7.12
C TYR A 46 -3.02 20.44 7.28
N ARG A 47 -3.31 20.00 8.50
CA ARG A 47 -4.28 18.92 8.74
C ARG A 47 -5.67 19.30 8.27
N HIS A 48 -6.13 20.51 8.57
CA HIS A 48 -7.44 20.99 8.11
C HIS A 48 -7.60 20.98 6.58
N VAL A 49 -6.51 21.13 5.83
CA VAL A 49 -6.52 21.18 4.36
C VAL A 49 -6.18 19.83 3.73
N LEU A 50 -5.32 19.03 4.36
CA LEU A 50 -4.81 17.76 3.82
C LEU A 50 -5.68 16.56 4.17
N LEU A 51 -6.38 16.62 5.29
CA LEU A 51 -7.21 15.53 5.77
C LEU A 51 -8.63 15.80 5.33
N ASP A 52 -9.24 14.81 4.69
CA ASP A 52 -10.66 14.85 4.47
C ASP A 52 -11.37 14.66 5.83
N THR A 53 -11.81 15.76 6.42
CA THR A 53 -12.57 15.78 7.68
C THR A 53 -14.03 15.36 7.46
N GLY A 54 -14.46 15.24 6.20
CA GLY A 54 -15.72 14.62 5.84
C GLY A 54 -15.64 13.11 6.01
N ARG A 55 -16.53 12.55 6.85
CA ARG A 55 -16.66 11.10 7.01
C ARG A 55 -16.77 10.46 5.60
N THR A 56 -15.88 9.52 5.30
CA THR A 56 -15.99 8.44 4.28
C THR A 56 -15.20 8.53 2.96
N SER A 57 -14.28 9.47 2.72
CA SER A 57 -13.47 9.44 1.48
C SER A 57 -12.03 9.00 1.75
N ALA A 58 -11.78 7.69 1.73
CA ALA A 58 -10.42 7.23 1.50
C ALA A 58 -9.91 7.78 0.16
N VAL A 59 -8.63 8.14 0.10
CA VAL A 59 -8.01 8.61 -1.14
C VAL A 59 -7.85 7.41 -2.06
N GLN A 60 -8.70 7.38 -3.10
CA GLN A 60 -8.61 6.35 -4.14
C GLN A 60 -7.36 6.57 -4.98
N TYR A 61 -6.60 5.51 -5.20
CA TYR A 61 -5.48 5.52 -6.12
C TYR A 61 -5.57 4.38 -7.12
N ASP A 62 -5.13 4.65 -8.34
CA ASP A 62 -5.19 3.71 -9.45
C ASP A 62 -3.87 3.63 -10.21
N SER A 63 -3.91 3.04 -11.40
CA SER A 63 -2.74 2.88 -12.26
C SER A 63 -2.15 4.20 -12.78
N THR A 64 -2.94 5.26 -12.82
CA THR A 64 -2.56 6.62 -13.24
C THR A 64 -2.08 7.47 -12.07
N GLY A 65 -2.42 7.07 -10.84
CA GLY A 65 -1.98 7.69 -9.59
C GLY A 65 -3.16 8.13 -8.75
N PHE A 66 -3.01 9.27 -8.08
CA PHE A 66 -4.07 9.91 -7.30
C PHE A 66 -3.84 11.42 -7.27
N THR A 67 -4.91 12.17 -7.07
CA THR A 67 -4.85 13.64 -7.01
C THR A 67 -4.23 14.07 -5.69
N ARG A 68 -3.12 14.80 -5.75
CA ARG A 68 -2.49 15.41 -4.57
C ARG A 68 -3.16 16.74 -4.23
N PRO A 69 -3.40 17.05 -2.95
CA PRO A 69 -3.86 18.37 -2.54
C PRO A 69 -2.94 19.48 -3.05
N ALA A 70 -3.54 20.59 -3.52
CA ALA A 70 -2.81 21.75 -4.06
C ALA A 70 -1.76 22.29 -3.06
N LEU A 71 -2.02 22.16 -1.76
CA LEU A 71 -1.10 22.55 -0.69
C LEU A 71 0.28 21.87 -0.82
N LEU A 72 0.34 20.59 -1.20
CA LEU A 72 1.60 19.86 -1.39
C LEU A 72 2.40 20.31 -2.63
N ASN A 73 1.80 21.12 -3.49
CA ASN A 73 2.39 21.69 -4.69
C ASN A 73 2.73 23.18 -4.54
N ALA A 74 2.33 23.83 -3.44
CA ALA A 74 2.49 25.27 -3.26
C ALA A 74 3.97 25.70 -3.18
N CYS A 75 4.74 25.15 -2.24
CA CYS A 75 6.17 25.42 -2.15
C CYS A 75 6.95 24.25 -1.51
N LYS A 76 8.27 24.24 -1.69
CA LYS A 76 9.17 23.20 -1.16
C LYS A 76 9.08 23.05 0.36
N MET A 77 8.86 24.16 1.07
CA MET A 77 8.81 24.18 2.54
C MET A 77 7.54 23.49 3.06
N ILE A 78 6.37 23.93 2.58
CA ILE A 78 5.08 23.31 2.93
C ILE A 78 5.10 21.82 2.56
N ARG A 79 5.61 21.48 1.37
CA ARG A 79 5.75 20.09 0.96
C ARG A 79 6.60 19.29 1.94
N PHE A 80 7.74 19.81 2.39
CA PHE A 80 8.60 19.09 3.32
C PHE A 80 7.92 18.82 4.67
N GLU A 81 7.18 19.79 5.19
CA GLU A 81 6.49 19.68 6.49
C GLU A 81 5.24 18.77 6.41
N ALA A 82 4.45 18.94 5.36
CA ALA A 82 3.09 18.40 5.32
C ALA A 82 2.96 17.06 4.57
N LEU A 83 3.96 16.67 3.76
CA LEU A 83 3.90 15.43 2.96
C LEU A 83 3.70 14.17 3.81
N LYS A 84 4.39 14.09 4.96
CA LYS A 84 4.25 12.94 5.85
C LYS A 84 2.89 12.88 6.53
N MET A 85 2.33 14.03 6.93
CA MET A 85 0.99 14.10 7.49
C MET A 85 -0.03 13.57 6.47
N PHE A 86 0.07 14.02 5.22
CA PHE A 86 -0.82 13.54 4.16
C PHE A 86 -0.76 12.02 4.00
N TYR A 87 0.43 11.41 3.98
CA TYR A 87 0.56 9.97 3.76
C TYR A 87 0.28 9.10 4.98
N LEU A 88 0.50 9.61 6.20
CA LEU A 88 0.35 8.83 7.43
C LEU A 88 -1.03 8.99 8.06
N GLU A 89 -1.70 10.13 7.86
CA GLU A 89 -2.96 10.45 8.52
C GLU A 89 -4.17 10.25 7.58
N ASN A 90 -3.99 10.16 6.25
CA ASN A 90 -5.05 9.74 5.34
C ASN A 90 -5.12 8.22 5.18
N LYS A 91 -6.32 7.74 4.85
CA LYS A 91 -6.54 6.37 4.36
C LYS A 91 -6.43 6.34 2.85
N PHE A 92 -5.80 5.32 2.32
CA PHE A 92 -5.68 5.09 0.88
C PHE A 92 -6.37 3.78 0.52
N GLU A 93 -7.10 3.81 -0.58
CA GLU A 93 -7.86 2.68 -1.08
C GLU A 93 -7.54 2.44 -2.55
N THR A 94 -7.56 1.17 -2.97
CA THR A 94 -7.46 0.81 -4.37
C THR A 94 -8.35 -0.38 -4.69
N THR A 95 -8.79 -0.43 -5.94
CA THR A 95 -9.48 -1.58 -6.51
C THR A 95 -8.52 -2.30 -7.46
N VAL A 96 -8.17 -3.53 -7.10
CA VAL A 96 -7.33 -4.40 -7.93
C VAL A 96 -8.20 -5.16 -8.91
N ASN A 97 -8.09 -4.79 -10.17
CA ASN A 97 -8.80 -5.45 -11.27
C ASN A 97 -8.07 -6.71 -11.72
N LYS A 98 -8.81 -7.81 -11.90
CA LYS A 98 -8.28 -9.08 -12.42
C LYS A 98 -7.06 -9.60 -11.64
N TYR A 99 -6.99 -9.32 -10.34
CA TYR A 99 -5.85 -9.65 -9.47
C TYR A 99 -4.51 -9.02 -9.89
N ASN A 100 -4.49 -7.99 -10.74
CA ASN A 100 -3.25 -7.40 -11.24
C ASN A 100 -2.54 -6.57 -10.14
N PRO A 101 -1.36 -7.00 -9.65
CA PRO A 101 -0.68 -6.33 -8.54
C PRO A 101 0.11 -5.07 -8.94
N SER A 102 0.14 -4.69 -10.22
CA SER A 102 1.01 -3.60 -10.71
C SER A 102 0.76 -2.25 -10.04
N THR A 103 -0.50 -1.91 -9.75
CA THR A 103 -0.87 -0.67 -9.05
C THR A 103 -0.35 -0.66 -7.62
N MET A 104 -0.51 -1.77 -6.89
CA MET A 104 0.04 -1.92 -5.54
C MET A 104 1.57 -1.91 -5.56
N LEU A 105 2.21 -2.60 -6.50
CA LEU A 105 3.67 -2.61 -6.60
C LEU A 105 4.23 -1.19 -6.79
N ARG A 106 3.59 -0.38 -7.63
CA ARG A 106 3.96 1.04 -7.80
C ARG A 106 3.76 1.82 -6.50
N TRP A 107 2.66 1.57 -5.79
CA TRP A 107 2.37 2.18 -4.49
C TRP A 107 3.49 1.88 -3.48
N TYR A 108 3.78 0.60 -3.20
CA TYR A 108 4.85 0.22 -2.27
C TYR A 108 6.23 0.72 -2.70
N THR A 109 6.54 0.70 -3.99
CA THR A 109 7.81 1.24 -4.52
C THR A 109 7.94 2.75 -4.27
N HIS A 110 6.84 3.50 -4.39
CA HIS A 110 6.82 4.93 -4.09
C HIS A 110 7.09 5.21 -2.60
N PHE A 111 6.48 4.43 -1.71
CA PHE A 111 6.64 4.57 -0.26
C PHE A 111 8.03 4.13 0.24
N ASP A 112 8.62 3.09 -0.34
CA ASP A 112 9.98 2.66 -0.04
C ASP A 112 11.00 3.78 -0.30
N ARG A 113 10.82 4.55 -1.39
CA ARG A 113 11.66 5.73 -1.70
C ARG A 113 11.48 6.87 -0.71
N LEU A 114 10.30 6.99 -0.12
CA LEU A 114 10.01 8.02 0.89
C LEU A 114 10.37 7.56 2.31
N ASN A 115 10.72 6.29 2.50
CA ASN A 115 10.93 5.67 3.80
C ASN A 115 9.73 5.93 4.73
N ILE A 116 8.53 5.72 4.18
CA ILE A 116 7.24 5.77 4.85
C ILE A 116 6.65 4.36 4.74
N ASP A 117 6.08 3.86 5.83
CA ASP A 117 5.36 2.59 5.80
C ASP A 117 4.01 2.83 5.10
N ALA A 118 3.79 2.18 3.96
CA ALA A 118 2.54 2.26 3.24
C ALA A 118 1.44 1.55 4.04
N VAL A 119 0.31 2.23 4.22
CA VAL A 119 -0.92 1.65 4.74
C VAL A 119 -2.00 1.92 3.70
N GLU A 120 -2.58 0.86 3.17
CA GLU A 120 -3.71 0.96 2.28
C GLU A 120 -4.69 -0.19 2.49
N ASP A 121 -5.94 0.08 2.15
CA ASP A 121 -6.98 -0.91 2.00
C ASP A 121 -7.11 -1.30 0.51
N CYS A 122 -7.28 -2.58 0.25
CA CYS A 122 -7.36 -3.11 -1.12
C CYS A 122 -8.66 -3.89 -1.28
N THR A 123 -9.45 -3.52 -2.28
CA THR A 123 -10.57 -4.32 -2.76
C THR A 123 -10.16 -5.05 -4.05
N VAL A 124 -10.78 -6.19 -4.35
CA VAL A 124 -10.48 -6.94 -5.58
C VAL A 124 -11.75 -7.05 -6.40
N ASP A 125 -11.71 -6.55 -7.63
CA ASP A 125 -12.70 -6.82 -8.66
C ASP A 125 -12.41 -8.20 -9.28
N ASP A 126 -13.34 -9.12 -9.05
CA ASP A 126 -13.25 -10.53 -9.38
C ASP A 126 -14.17 -10.93 -10.55
N THR A 127 -14.70 -9.95 -11.29
CA THR A 127 -15.56 -10.18 -12.45
C THR A 127 -14.86 -10.99 -13.55
N GLN A 128 -13.57 -10.72 -13.77
CA GLN A 128 -12.71 -11.37 -14.77
C GLN A 128 -11.37 -11.80 -14.14
N PRO A 129 -11.34 -12.89 -13.36
CA PRO A 129 -10.13 -13.31 -12.68
C PRO A 129 -9.02 -13.71 -13.67
N SER A 130 -7.76 -13.59 -13.24
CA SER A 130 -6.61 -14.05 -14.01
C SER A 130 -5.67 -14.84 -13.09
N TRP A 131 -5.43 -16.09 -13.46
CA TRP A 131 -4.51 -16.97 -12.73
C TRP A 131 -3.08 -16.43 -12.74
N ALA A 132 -2.60 -16.00 -13.91
CA ALA A 132 -1.27 -15.40 -14.05
C ALA A 132 -1.07 -14.20 -13.12
N ASN A 133 -2.05 -13.30 -13.04
CA ASN A 133 -1.99 -12.13 -12.16
C ASN A 133 -2.03 -12.51 -10.67
N LEU A 134 -2.88 -13.46 -10.28
CA LEU A 134 -2.94 -13.96 -8.90
C LEU A 134 -1.61 -14.57 -8.46
N VAL A 135 -1.00 -15.41 -9.29
CA VAL A 135 0.31 -16.03 -9.01
C VAL A 135 1.40 -14.96 -8.91
N GLU A 136 1.37 -13.95 -9.77
CA GLU A 136 2.30 -12.82 -9.71
C GLU A 136 2.12 -12.00 -8.42
N TRP A 137 0.89 -11.75 -7.98
CA TRP A 137 0.62 -11.08 -6.72
C TRP A 137 1.18 -11.88 -5.54
N LEU A 138 0.91 -13.19 -5.50
CA LEU A 138 1.48 -14.09 -4.47
C LEU A 138 3.00 -14.12 -4.50
N ARG A 139 3.64 -14.01 -5.68
CA ARG A 139 5.09 -13.89 -5.82
C ARG A 139 5.62 -12.61 -5.19
N LEU A 140 4.98 -11.48 -5.46
CA LEU A 140 5.36 -10.19 -4.90
C LEU A 140 5.15 -10.14 -3.39
N TYR A 141 4.09 -10.79 -2.90
CA TYR A 141 3.80 -10.95 -1.47
C TYR A 141 4.84 -11.85 -0.76
N HIS A 142 5.25 -12.96 -1.39
CA HIS A 142 6.33 -13.82 -0.92
C HIS A 142 7.64 -13.04 -0.76
N ALA A 143 7.97 -12.21 -1.76
CA ALA A 143 9.16 -11.37 -1.79
C ALA A 143 9.10 -10.12 -0.89
N CYS A 144 8.00 -9.90 -0.16
CA CYS A 144 7.75 -8.69 0.64
C CYS A 144 7.83 -7.38 -0.17
N LEU A 145 7.48 -7.43 -1.46
CA LEU A 145 7.40 -6.25 -2.33
C LEU A 145 6.01 -5.61 -2.30
N VAL A 146 5.01 -6.39 -1.90
CA VAL A 146 3.63 -5.97 -1.63
C VAL A 146 3.25 -6.57 -0.27
N MET A 147 2.66 -5.77 0.62
CA MET A 147 2.36 -6.21 2.00
C MET A 147 0.94 -6.73 2.16
N ASN A 148 0.01 -6.25 1.32
CA ASN A 148 -1.35 -6.74 1.29
C ASN A 148 -1.47 -7.99 0.40
N ALA A 149 -1.94 -9.09 1.00
CA ALA A 149 -2.24 -10.32 0.30
C ALA A 149 -3.58 -10.23 -0.47
N PRO A 150 -3.75 -10.97 -1.58
CA PRO A 150 -5.04 -11.08 -2.24
C PRO A 150 -6.05 -11.68 -1.27
N LYS A 151 -7.05 -10.89 -0.85
CA LYS A 151 -8.18 -11.25 0.03
C LYS A 151 -7.85 -12.40 1.00
N CYS A 152 -7.27 -12.09 2.16
CA CYS A 152 -7.33 -13.03 3.27
C CYS A 152 -8.80 -13.05 3.74
N PRO A 153 -9.51 -14.18 3.74
CA PRO A 153 -10.85 -14.20 4.28
C PRO A 153 -10.77 -13.84 5.77
N ASP A 154 -11.71 -12.98 6.20
CA ASP A 154 -11.98 -12.72 7.62
C ASP A 154 -12.21 -14.01 8.43
N ILE A 155 -12.35 -15.18 7.77
CA ILE A 155 -12.39 -16.53 8.36
C ILE A 155 -11.22 -16.84 9.30
N LEU A 156 -10.01 -16.30 9.06
CA LEU A 156 -8.91 -16.48 10.03
C LEU A 156 -8.98 -15.50 11.21
N CYS A 157 -9.87 -14.51 11.15
CA CYS A 157 -10.13 -13.48 12.16
C CYS A 157 -11.48 -13.71 12.87
N GLY A 158 -11.80 -14.94 13.27
CA GLY A 158 -12.73 -15.26 14.37
C GLY A 158 -14.20 -14.79 14.28
N LEU A 159 -14.60 -14.08 13.23
CA LEU A 159 -15.95 -13.54 13.06
C LEU A 159 -16.51 -14.06 11.74
N PHE A 160 -17.49 -14.96 11.85
CA PHE A 160 -18.22 -15.61 10.78
C PHE A 160 -18.90 -14.61 9.81
N ARG A 161 -18.14 -14.01 8.89
CA ARG A 161 -18.68 -13.52 7.61
C ARG A 161 -18.51 -14.62 6.59
N MET A 162 -19.64 -15.04 6.00
CA MET A 162 -19.73 -16.05 4.94
C MET A 162 -18.68 -15.77 3.86
N SER A 163 -17.54 -16.45 3.89
CA SER A 163 -16.61 -16.36 2.77
C SER A 163 -17.02 -17.37 1.72
N THR A 164 -16.92 -16.95 0.47
CA THR A 164 -17.13 -17.83 -0.67
C THR A 164 -16.09 -18.95 -0.66
N THR A 165 -16.42 -20.13 -1.18
CA THR A 165 -15.44 -21.24 -1.32
C THR A 165 -14.16 -20.77 -2.02
N ARG A 166 -14.29 -19.84 -2.97
CA ARG A 166 -13.17 -19.21 -3.67
C ARG A 166 -12.26 -18.42 -2.73
N GLU A 167 -12.80 -17.59 -1.85
CA GLU A 167 -12.03 -16.83 -0.87
C GLU A 167 -11.31 -17.75 0.12
N ILE A 168 -11.91 -18.88 0.48
CA ILE A 168 -11.26 -19.91 1.30
C ILE A 168 -10.05 -20.49 0.57
N ILE A 169 -10.17 -20.81 -0.73
CA ILE A 169 -9.05 -21.35 -1.50
C ILE A 169 -7.94 -20.29 -1.65
N ILE A 170 -8.27 -19.03 -1.98
CA ILE A 170 -7.28 -17.94 -2.05
C ILE A 170 -6.58 -17.77 -0.69
N GLY A 171 -7.34 -17.75 0.41
CA GLY A 171 -6.79 -17.72 1.76
C GLY A 171 -5.81 -18.87 2.03
N GLY A 172 -6.17 -20.10 1.63
CA GLY A 172 -5.28 -21.27 1.72
C GLY A 172 -3.98 -21.12 0.91
N MET A 173 -4.05 -20.52 -0.29
CA MET A 173 -2.87 -20.19 -1.08
C MET A 173 -1.99 -19.15 -0.38
N VAL A 174 -2.59 -18.09 0.17
CA VAL A 174 -1.86 -17.06 0.94
C VAL A 174 -1.16 -17.69 2.14
N SER A 175 -1.86 -18.49 2.95
CA SER A 175 -1.26 -19.21 4.07
C SER A 175 -0.13 -20.14 3.63
N THR A 176 -0.28 -20.83 2.49
CA THR A 176 0.78 -21.66 1.91
C THR A 176 2.02 -20.82 1.60
N VAL A 177 1.85 -19.65 0.96
CA VAL A 177 2.95 -18.72 0.66
C VAL A 177 3.61 -18.19 1.93
N GLU A 178 2.83 -17.91 2.97
CA GLU A 178 3.35 -17.47 4.28
C GLU A 178 4.18 -18.54 4.98
N ILE A 179 3.66 -19.77 5.04
CA ILE A 179 4.36 -20.91 5.65
C ILE A 179 5.66 -21.19 4.87
N MET A 180 5.60 -21.09 3.54
CA MET A 180 6.75 -21.32 2.66
C MET A 180 7.60 -20.06 2.40
N ARG A 181 7.51 -19.02 3.24
CA ARG A 181 8.20 -17.74 2.99
C ARG A 181 9.74 -17.87 2.90
N LYS A 182 10.33 -18.85 3.58
CA LYS A 182 11.79 -19.11 3.55
C LYS A 182 12.23 -19.97 2.36
N GLU A 183 11.30 -20.56 1.63
CA GLU A 183 11.59 -21.45 0.51
C GLU A 183 11.77 -20.67 -0.79
N PRO A 184 12.57 -21.16 -1.75
CA PRO A 184 12.73 -20.50 -3.04
C PRO A 184 11.42 -20.50 -3.82
N TRP A 185 11.12 -19.41 -4.52
CA TRP A 185 9.87 -19.23 -5.28
C TRP A 185 9.56 -20.40 -6.22
N LYS A 186 10.58 -21.01 -6.84
CA LYS A 186 10.41 -22.19 -7.72
C LYS A 186 9.69 -23.36 -7.03
N LYS A 187 9.92 -23.56 -5.72
CA LYS A 187 9.25 -24.59 -4.91
C LYS A 187 7.81 -24.17 -4.60
N VAL A 188 7.62 -22.93 -4.15
CA VAL A 188 6.30 -22.35 -3.83
C VAL A 188 5.39 -22.39 -5.07
N HIS A 189 5.88 -21.96 -6.22
CA HIS A 189 5.15 -21.97 -7.49
C HIS A 189 4.67 -23.37 -7.91
N LYS A 190 5.49 -24.41 -7.69
CA LYS A 190 5.07 -25.80 -7.95
C LYS A 190 3.91 -26.22 -7.05
N VAL A 191 3.93 -25.84 -5.78
CA VAL A 191 2.82 -26.09 -4.86
C VAL A 191 1.57 -25.33 -5.32
N LEU A 192 1.69 -24.04 -5.62
CA LEU A 192 0.58 -23.21 -6.11
C LEU A 192 -0.04 -23.76 -7.41
N ALA A 193 0.75 -24.32 -8.32
CA ALA A 193 0.25 -24.93 -9.55
C ALA A 193 -0.74 -26.09 -9.28
N LEU A 194 -0.60 -26.82 -8.16
CA LEU A 194 -1.54 -27.88 -7.77
C LEU A 194 -2.92 -27.31 -7.40
N TRP A 195 -2.98 -26.08 -6.89
CA TRP A 195 -4.23 -25.41 -6.54
C TRP A 195 -5.03 -24.99 -7.77
N ARG A 196 -4.39 -24.80 -8.94
CA ARG A 196 -5.07 -24.37 -10.17
C ARG A 196 -6.19 -25.33 -10.58
N ALA A 197 -5.95 -26.64 -10.46
CA ALA A 197 -6.96 -27.64 -10.78
C ALA A 197 -8.17 -27.58 -9.84
N ALA A 198 -7.95 -27.24 -8.57
CA ALA A 198 -9.04 -27.03 -7.61
C ALA A 198 -9.86 -25.78 -7.93
N PHE A 199 -9.22 -24.67 -8.33
CA PHE A 199 -9.90 -23.45 -8.79
C PHE A 199 -10.72 -23.69 -10.06
N ALA A 200 -10.11 -24.33 -11.05
CA ALA A 200 -10.73 -24.63 -12.34
C ALA A 200 -12.03 -25.41 -12.17
N ARG A 201 -12.06 -26.37 -11.23
CA ARG A 201 -13.26 -27.17 -10.97
C ARG A 201 -14.42 -26.37 -10.36
N GLN A 202 -14.14 -25.24 -9.72
CA GLN A 202 -15.14 -24.40 -9.07
C GLN A 202 -15.61 -23.26 -9.97
N ASP A 203 -14.72 -22.71 -10.79
CA ASP A 203 -15.00 -21.57 -11.67
C ASP A 203 -14.10 -21.64 -12.92
N ASP A 204 -14.71 -21.97 -14.06
CA ASP A 204 -14.01 -22.19 -15.33
C ASP A 204 -13.24 -20.95 -15.80
N ARG A 205 -13.58 -19.74 -15.31
CA ARG A 205 -12.86 -18.50 -15.67
C ARG A 205 -11.39 -18.52 -15.25
N TRP A 206 -10.99 -19.37 -14.31
CA TRP A 206 -9.59 -19.55 -13.90
C TRP A 206 -8.78 -20.45 -14.85
N THR A 207 -9.44 -21.09 -15.82
CA THR A 207 -8.77 -21.91 -16.84
C THR A 207 -8.32 -21.08 -18.04
N ALA A 208 -9.08 -20.05 -18.39
CA ALA A 208 -8.76 -19.11 -19.45
C ALA A 208 -7.66 -18.15 -18.96
N ASP A 209 -6.39 -18.53 -19.14
CA ASP A 209 -5.35 -17.50 -19.24
C ASP A 209 -5.69 -16.71 -20.52
N GLY A 210 -6.09 -15.45 -20.36
CA GLY A 210 -6.41 -14.58 -21.49
C GLY A 210 -5.33 -14.68 -22.55
N SER A 211 -5.77 -15.06 -23.75
CA SER A 211 -4.99 -15.07 -24.99
C SER A 211 -4.36 -13.71 -25.26
#